data_AF-A0A3A2ZGZ1-F1
#
_entry.id   AF-A0A3A2ZGZ1-F1
#
_cell.length_a   1.000
_cell.length_b   1.000
_cell.length_c   1.000
_cell.angle_alpha   90.00
_cell.angle_beta   90.00
_cell.angle_gamma   90.00
#
_symmetry.space_group_name_H-M   'P 1'
#
loop_
_entity.id
_entity.type
_entity.pdbx_description
1 polymer ?
#
loop_
_entity_poly.entity_id
_entity_poly.type
_entity_poly.pdbx_seq_one_letter_code
_entity_poly.pdbx_strand_id
1 'polypeptide(L)'
;GLLLSFNHASSQPTAGDLAVKPEFQSSQPTPMAKPSEPNRSTKYDPKKVHITEMPMTRSNWYKHVNWLNVTLIVGIPLWGCIQAFWVPLQVKTAVWAVLYYFATGLGITAGYHRLWAHTSYSATLPLRLFLAAVGGGAVEGSIRWWSRDHRAHHRYTDTDKDPYSVRKGLL
;
A
#
# COMPACT_ATOMS: atom_id res chain seq x y z
N GLY A 1 19.82 -37.51 36.66
CA GLY A 1 21.00 -37.37 35.79
C GLY A 1 20.65 -36.44 34.66
N LEU A 2 21.54 -35.48 34.41
CA LEU A 2 21.54 -34.44 33.37
C LEU A 2 20.69 -33.17 33.61
N LEU A 3 21.32 -32.26 34.35
CA LEU A 3 21.13 -30.81 34.37
C LEU A 3 21.38 -30.21 32.97
N LEU A 4 20.49 -29.36 32.46
CA LEU A 4 20.88 -28.19 31.67
C LEU A 4 19.89 -27.05 31.95
N SER A 5 20.30 -26.17 32.86
CA SER A 5 19.69 -24.88 33.13
C SER A 5 20.11 -23.91 32.01
N PHE A 6 19.16 -23.43 31.22
CA PHE A 6 19.37 -22.29 30.32
C PHE A 6 18.64 -21.08 30.89
N ASN A 7 19.34 -20.34 31.76
CA ASN A 7 19.04 -18.95 32.05
C ASN A 7 19.26 -18.14 30.76
N HIS A 8 18.18 -17.85 30.02
CA HIS A 8 18.19 -16.75 29.04
C HIS A 8 17.49 -15.56 29.67
N ALA A 9 18.23 -14.85 30.52
CA ALA A 9 17.85 -13.51 30.94
C ALA A 9 17.88 -12.62 29.69
N SER A 10 16.71 -12.18 29.24
CA SER A 10 16.60 -11.11 28.25
C SER A 10 16.99 -9.79 28.92
N SER A 11 18.28 -9.47 28.94
CA SER A 11 18.72 -8.14 29.32
C SER A 11 18.32 -7.16 28.21
N GLN A 12 17.25 -6.41 28.44
CA GLN A 12 16.99 -5.17 27.70
C GLN A 12 18.19 -4.24 27.92
N PRO A 13 18.79 -3.65 26.86
CA PRO A 13 19.89 -2.73 27.04
C PRO A 13 19.41 -1.49 27.79
N THR A 14 20.01 -1.21 28.95
CA THR A 14 19.81 0.04 29.67
C THR A 14 20.44 1.19 28.89
N ALA A 15 19.87 2.40 29.02
CA ALA A 15 20.31 3.61 28.34
C ALA A 15 21.81 3.88 28.60
N GLY A 16 22.67 3.47 27.65
CA GLY A 16 24.12 3.56 27.77
C GLY A 16 24.87 2.45 27.04
N ASP A 17 24.26 1.27 26.86
CA ASP A 17 24.89 0.18 26.10
C ASP A 17 24.73 0.39 24.59
N LEU A 18 25.86 0.34 23.88
CA LEU A 18 25.87 0.39 22.42
C LEU A 18 25.13 -0.84 21.88
N ALA A 19 24.11 -0.60 21.05
CA ALA A 19 23.25 -1.63 20.46
C ALA A 19 23.99 -2.63 19.54
N VAL A 20 25.28 -2.40 19.28
CA VAL A 20 26.10 -3.19 18.37
C VAL A 20 27.36 -3.61 19.11
N LYS A 21 27.63 -4.92 19.17
CA LYS A 21 28.85 -5.46 19.77
C LYS A 21 30.08 -4.87 19.03
N PRO A 22 31.16 -4.52 19.75
CA PRO A 22 32.32 -3.85 19.16
C PRO A 22 33.01 -4.65 18.04
N GLU A 23 32.83 -5.97 18.00
CA GLU A 23 33.31 -6.85 16.92
C GLU A 23 32.65 -6.58 15.55
N PHE A 24 31.48 -5.93 15.51
CA PHE A 24 30.78 -5.56 14.26
C PHE A 24 31.00 -4.10 13.86
N GLN A 25 31.86 -3.38 14.58
CA GLN A 25 32.16 -1.98 14.31
C GLN A 25 33.28 -1.91 13.27
N SER A 26 32.92 -1.77 11.98
CA SER A 26 33.93 -1.63 10.93
C SER A 26 34.70 -0.31 11.10
N SER A 27 36.02 -0.38 11.17
CA SER A 27 36.94 0.76 11.32
C SER A 27 37.07 1.65 10.08
N GLN A 28 36.36 1.33 9.00
CA GLN A 28 36.37 2.07 7.76
C GLN A 28 35.06 2.86 7.63
N PRO A 29 35.10 4.17 7.32
CA PRO A 29 33.89 4.88 6.93
C PRO A 29 33.34 4.16 5.69
N THR A 30 32.13 3.61 5.81
CA THR A 30 31.43 3.05 4.65
C THR A 30 31.39 4.18 3.62
N PRO A 31 31.87 3.99 2.38
CA PRO A 31 31.70 4.99 1.35
C PRO A 31 30.21 5.28 1.29
N MET A 32 29.79 6.50 1.65
CA MET A 32 28.42 6.92 1.42
C MET A 32 28.15 6.62 -0.05
N ALA A 33 27.21 5.71 -0.31
CA ALA A 33 26.76 5.46 -1.66
C ALA A 33 26.47 6.84 -2.26
N LYS A 34 27.14 7.15 -3.38
CA LYS A 34 26.90 8.42 -4.08
C LYS A 34 25.38 8.58 -4.22
N PRO A 35 24.81 9.76 -3.94
CA PRO A 35 23.39 9.99 -4.17
C PRO A 35 23.07 9.53 -5.58
N SER A 36 22.36 8.41 -5.72
CA SER A 36 21.94 7.96 -7.02
C SER A 36 20.98 9.01 -7.53
N GLU A 37 21.35 9.69 -8.61
CA GLU A 37 20.41 10.59 -9.26
C GLU A 37 19.18 9.75 -9.64
N PRO A 38 17.98 10.09 -9.13
CA PRO A 38 16.79 9.32 -9.46
C PRO A 38 16.61 9.39 -10.97
N ASN A 39 16.44 8.25 -11.62
CA ASN A 39 16.18 8.17 -13.05
C ASN A 39 14.90 8.97 -13.37
N ARG A 40 15.09 10.22 -13.79
CA ARG A 40 14.04 11.20 -14.04
C ARG A 40 13.85 11.30 -15.54
N SER A 41 12.60 11.29 -15.98
CA SER A 41 12.29 11.55 -17.39
C SER A 41 12.85 12.91 -17.80
N THR A 42 13.33 13.03 -19.04
CA THR A 42 13.85 14.28 -19.63
C THR A 42 12.86 15.45 -19.61
N LYS A 43 11.57 15.20 -19.36
CA LYS A 43 10.51 16.22 -19.19
C LYS A 43 10.35 16.73 -17.75
N TYR A 44 11.12 16.23 -16.79
CA TYR A 44 11.02 16.66 -15.40
C TYR A 44 11.68 18.03 -15.22
N ASP A 45 10.87 19.05 -14.94
CA ASP A 45 11.35 20.37 -14.57
C ASP A 45 11.36 20.48 -13.03
N PRO A 46 12.54 20.55 -12.38
CA PRO A 46 12.64 20.65 -10.92
C PRO A 46 12.05 21.94 -10.36
N LYS A 47 11.78 22.96 -11.18
CA LYS A 47 11.19 24.23 -10.74
C LYS A 47 9.66 24.21 -10.74
N LYS A 48 9.03 23.20 -11.34
CA LYS A 48 7.57 23.04 -11.29
C LYS A 48 7.19 22.41 -9.96
N VAL A 49 6.51 23.18 -9.12
CA VAL A 49 5.87 22.66 -7.90
C VAL A 49 4.93 21.51 -8.27
N HIS A 50 4.95 20.44 -7.47
CA HIS A 50 4.08 19.30 -7.72
C HIS A 50 2.62 19.74 -7.52
N ILE A 51 1.69 19.17 -8.30
CA ILE A 51 0.26 19.52 -8.21
C ILE A 51 -0.31 19.40 -6.79
N THR A 52 0.28 18.53 -5.95
CA THR A 52 -0.13 18.33 -4.55
C THR A 52 0.32 19.44 -3.60
N GLU A 53 1.24 20.30 -4.02
CA GLU A 53 1.75 21.44 -3.24
C GLU A 53 1.02 22.74 -3.59
N MET A 54 0.18 22.73 -4.62
CA MET A 54 -0.62 23.88 -5.00
C MET A 54 -1.91 23.93 -4.16
N PRO A 55 -2.36 25.10 -3.69
CA PRO A 55 -3.64 25.20 -3.01
C PRO A 55 -4.80 24.90 -3.98
N MET A 56 -5.76 24.08 -3.54
CA MET A 56 -6.98 23.82 -4.31
C MET A 56 -7.82 25.10 -4.41
N THR A 57 -7.86 25.69 -5.61
CA THR A 57 -8.74 26.81 -5.96
C THR A 57 -9.83 26.37 -6.93
N ARG A 58 -10.94 27.12 -7.01
CA ARG A 58 -12.03 26.87 -7.99
C ARG A 58 -11.57 26.87 -9.45
N SER A 59 -10.42 27.43 -9.78
CA SER A 59 -9.85 27.42 -11.13
C SER A 59 -8.87 26.26 -11.38
N ASN A 60 -8.40 25.55 -10.35
CA ASN A 60 -7.39 24.49 -10.49
C ASN A 60 -7.85 23.13 -9.93
N TRP A 61 -9.04 23.03 -9.33
CA TRP A 61 -9.54 21.78 -8.73
C TRP A 61 -9.46 20.58 -9.70
N TYR A 62 -9.82 20.78 -10.98
CA TYR A 62 -9.81 19.72 -11.99
C TYR A 62 -8.40 19.15 -12.29
N LYS A 63 -7.32 19.87 -11.95
CA LYS A 63 -5.94 19.40 -12.11
C LYS A 63 -5.51 18.45 -10.98
N HIS A 64 -6.19 18.51 -9.84
CA HIS A 64 -5.94 17.63 -8.69
C HIS A 64 -6.73 16.32 -8.81
N VAL A 65 -7.69 16.26 -9.75
CA VAL A 65 -8.51 15.08 -10.00
C VAL A 65 -7.74 14.08 -10.88
N ASN A 66 -7.62 12.84 -10.40
CA ASN A 66 -7.15 11.74 -11.23
C ASN A 66 -8.28 11.26 -12.16
N TRP A 67 -8.39 11.89 -13.33
CA TRP A 67 -9.43 11.61 -14.32
C TRP A 67 -9.47 10.16 -14.80
N LEU A 68 -8.32 9.47 -14.84
CA LEU A 68 -8.27 8.04 -15.17
C LEU A 68 -9.00 7.22 -14.10
N ASN A 69 -8.64 7.42 -12.83
CA ASN A 69 -9.29 6.71 -11.72
C ASN A 69 -10.77 7.04 -11.63
N VAL A 70 -11.15 8.31 -11.79
CA VAL A 70 -12.57 8.73 -11.80
C VAL A 70 -13.34 8.01 -12.91
N THR A 71 -12.79 7.96 -14.12
CA THR A 71 -13.45 7.28 -15.24
C THR A 71 -13.61 5.78 -14.98
N LEU A 72 -12.61 5.13 -14.40
CA LEU A 72 -12.67 3.70 -14.10
C LEU A 72 -13.64 3.39 -12.95
N ILE A 73 -13.61 4.14 -11.86
CA ILE A 73 -14.42 3.90 -10.66
C ILE A 73 -15.87 4.32 -10.84
N VAL A 74 -16.13 5.41 -11.58
CA VAL A 74 -17.50 5.93 -11.76
C VAL A 74 -18.07 5.49 -13.11
N GLY A 75 -17.29 5.58 -14.18
CA GLY A 75 -17.76 5.30 -15.54
C GLY A 75 -18.13 3.83 -15.75
N ILE A 76 -17.30 2.88 -15.28
CA ILE A 76 -17.56 1.44 -15.49
C ILE A 76 -18.83 0.98 -14.74
N PRO A 77 -19.03 1.30 -13.44
CA PRO A 77 -20.26 0.91 -12.76
C PRO A 77 -21.50 1.60 -13.32
N LEU A 78 -21.43 2.89 -13.67
CA LEU A 78 -22.56 3.59 -14.29
C LEU A 78 -22.96 2.95 -15.61
N TRP A 79 -21.98 2.61 -16.45
CA TRP A 79 -22.23 1.89 -17.69
C TRP A 79 -22.90 0.53 -17.42
N GLY A 80 -22.45 -0.20 -16.40
CA GLY A 80 -23.08 -1.44 -15.96
C GLY A 80 -24.53 -1.27 -15.51
N CYS A 81 -24.83 -0.23 -14.73
CA CYS A 81 -26.18 0.10 -14.29
C CYS A 81 -27.11 0.45 -15.46
N ILE A 82 -26.60 1.18 -16.45
CA ILE A 82 -27.34 1.48 -17.69
C ILE A 82 -27.62 0.17 -18.44
N GLN A 83 -26.61 -0.67 -18.67
CA GLN A 83 -26.79 -1.93 -19.39
C GLN A 83 -27.76 -2.92 -18.70
N ALA A 84 -27.90 -2.83 -17.37
CA ALA A 84 -28.81 -3.69 -16.61
C ALA A 84 -30.29 -3.56 -17.04
N PHE A 85 -30.71 -2.46 -17.68
CA PHE A 85 -32.07 -2.31 -18.19
C PHE A 85 -32.36 -3.15 -19.43
N TRP A 86 -31.34 -3.49 -20.22
CA TRP A 86 -31.49 -4.20 -21.51
C TRP A 86 -30.91 -5.61 -21.49
N VAL A 87 -30.01 -5.92 -20.55
CA VAL A 87 -29.35 -7.22 -20.47
C VAL A 87 -30.05 -8.10 -19.43
N PRO A 88 -30.68 -9.22 -19.83
CA PRO A 88 -31.29 -10.13 -18.88
C PRO A 88 -30.24 -10.80 -17.98
N LEU A 89 -30.57 -10.95 -16.70
CA LEU A 89 -29.67 -11.55 -15.72
C LEU A 89 -29.44 -13.03 -16.02
N GLN A 90 -28.19 -13.41 -16.31
CA GLN A 90 -27.81 -14.81 -16.42
C GLN A 90 -27.34 -15.33 -15.06
N VAL A 91 -27.97 -16.40 -14.56
CA VAL A 91 -27.64 -17.01 -13.26
C VAL A 91 -26.14 -17.31 -13.12
N LYS A 92 -25.51 -17.83 -14.18
CA LYS A 92 -24.06 -18.12 -14.19
C LYS A 92 -23.21 -16.88 -13.90
N THR A 93 -23.55 -15.75 -14.54
CA THR A 93 -22.84 -14.48 -14.33
C THR A 93 -23.13 -13.88 -12.96
N ALA A 94 -24.35 -14.03 -12.45
CA ALA A 94 -24.72 -13.57 -11.12
C ALA A 94 -23.94 -14.30 -10.03
N VAL A 95 -23.89 -15.63 -10.11
CA VAL A 95 -23.11 -16.48 -9.19
C VAL A 95 -21.63 -16.12 -9.27
N TRP A 96 -21.08 -15.98 -10.48
CA TRP A 96 -19.70 -15.57 -10.67
C TRP A 96 -19.41 -14.20 -10.03
N ALA A 97 -20.28 -13.21 -10.24
CA ALA A 97 -20.10 -11.86 -9.68
C ALA A 97 -20.05 -11.88 -8.15
N VAL A 98 -20.93 -12.64 -7.51
CA VAL A 98 -20.94 -12.79 -6.04
C VAL A 98 -19.67 -13.47 -5.54
N LEU A 99 -19.26 -14.59 -6.16
CA LEU A 99 -18.03 -15.29 -5.78
C LEU A 99 -16.80 -14.41 -5.99
N TYR A 100 -16.74 -13.70 -7.11
CA TYR A 100 -15.64 -12.80 -7.43
C TYR A 100 -15.55 -11.65 -6.42
N TYR A 101 -16.68 -11.04 -6.04
CA TYR A 101 -16.73 -9.98 -5.02
C TYR A 101 -16.10 -10.43 -3.68
N PHE A 102 -16.46 -11.61 -3.18
CA PHE A 102 -15.89 -12.12 -1.95
C PHE A 102 -14.42 -12.53 -2.11
N ALA A 103 -14.04 -13.11 -3.26
CA ALA A 103 -12.66 -13.50 -3.53
C ALA A 103 -11.72 -12.29 -3.59
N THR A 104 -12.10 -11.21 -4.29
CA THR A 104 -11.30 -9.98 -4.36
C THR A 104 -11.26 -9.26 -3.01
N GLY A 105 -12.38 -9.20 -2.29
CA GLY A 105 -12.43 -8.67 -0.92
C GLY A 105 -11.53 -9.43 0.05
N LEU A 106 -11.46 -10.76 -0.06
CA LEU A 106 -10.50 -11.58 0.69
C LEU A 106 -9.05 -11.28 0.29
N GLY A 107 -8.79 -11.07 -1.01
CA GLY A 107 -7.49 -10.66 -1.53
C GLY A 107 -6.99 -9.36 -0.91
N ILE A 108 -7.86 -8.37 -0.76
CA ILE A 108 -7.52 -7.10 -0.10
C ILE A 108 -7.32 -7.30 1.40
N THR A 109 -8.29 -7.91 2.09
CA THR A 109 -8.29 -7.99 3.56
C THR A 109 -7.26 -8.99 4.12
N ALA A 110 -7.21 -10.22 3.60
CA ALA A 110 -6.25 -11.22 4.04
C ALA A 110 -4.88 -10.97 3.39
N GLY A 111 -4.86 -10.66 2.09
CA GLY A 111 -3.63 -10.38 1.34
C GLY A 111 -3.06 -8.98 1.61
N TYR A 112 -3.54 -7.98 0.87
CA TYR A 112 -2.95 -6.64 0.83
C TYR A 112 -2.77 -6.05 2.23
N HIS A 113 -3.82 -6.17 3.06
CA HIS A 113 -3.85 -5.62 4.41
C HIS A 113 -3.05 -6.46 5.42
N ARG A 114 -3.47 -7.70 5.71
CA ARG A 114 -2.88 -8.49 6.81
C ARG A 114 -1.53 -9.10 6.46
N LEU A 115 -1.41 -9.71 5.28
CA LEU A 115 -0.18 -10.39 4.86
C LEU A 115 0.92 -9.39 4.47
N TRP A 116 0.64 -8.44 3.58
CA TRP A 116 1.68 -7.56 3.02
C TRP A 116 1.85 -6.23 3.75
N ALA A 117 0.77 -5.56 4.19
CA ALA A 117 0.88 -4.28 4.89
C ALA A 117 1.17 -4.42 6.39
N HIS A 118 0.61 -5.43 7.07
CA HIS A 118 0.83 -5.64 8.51
C HIS A 118 1.71 -6.84 8.86
N THR A 119 2.04 -7.70 7.90
CA THR A 119 2.85 -8.90 8.13
C THR A 119 2.35 -9.73 9.32
N SER A 120 1.03 -9.82 9.50
CA SER A 120 0.40 -10.46 10.67
C SER A 120 0.56 -11.99 10.68
N TYR A 121 0.86 -12.58 9.53
CA TYR A 121 1.10 -14.01 9.38
C TYR A 121 2.02 -14.29 8.19
N SER A 122 2.56 -15.51 8.15
CA SER A 122 3.32 -16.02 6.98
C SER A 122 2.47 -17.00 6.18
N ALA A 123 2.41 -16.78 4.87
CA ALA A 123 1.71 -17.67 3.92
C ALA A 123 2.70 -18.53 3.11
N THR A 124 2.28 -19.72 2.69
CA THR A 124 3.00 -20.52 1.70
C THR A 124 2.88 -19.91 0.30
N LEU A 125 3.78 -20.28 -0.62
CA LEU A 125 3.81 -19.71 -1.98
C LEU A 125 2.48 -19.84 -2.75
N PRO A 126 1.76 -20.98 -2.73
CA PRO A 126 0.46 -21.10 -3.41
C PRO A 126 -0.56 -20.10 -2.87
N LEU A 127 -0.64 -19.94 -1.55
CA LEU A 127 -1.56 -19.00 -0.92
C LEU A 127 -1.18 -17.55 -1.24
N ARG A 128 0.12 -17.23 -1.29
CA ARG A 128 0.60 -15.89 -1.71
C ARG A 128 0.20 -15.57 -3.14
N LEU A 129 0.35 -16.51 -4.06
CA LEU A 129 -0.06 -16.33 -5.46
C LEU A 129 -1.56 -16.17 -5.58
N PHE A 130 -2.35 -17.00 -4.90
CA PHE A 130 -3.80 -16.89 -4.89
C PHE A 130 -4.25 -15.52 -4.39
N LEU A 131 -3.78 -15.09 -3.20
CA LEU A 131 -4.12 -13.79 -2.62
C LEU A 131 -3.66 -12.62 -3.50
N ALA A 132 -2.52 -12.76 -4.19
CA ALA A 132 -2.01 -11.73 -5.09
C ALA A 132 -2.88 -11.60 -6.35
N ALA A 133 -3.31 -12.73 -6.92
CA ALA A 133 -4.16 -12.77 -8.10
C ALA A 133 -5.56 -12.20 -7.81
N VAL A 134 -6.23 -12.68 -6.74
CA VAL A 134 -7.57 -12.19 -6.39
C VAL A 134 -7.54 -10.76 -5.85
N GLY A 135 -6.49 -10.38 -5.10
CA GLY A 135 -6.31 -8.98 -4.67
C GLY A 135 -6.02 -8.05 -5.84
N GLY A 136 -5.25 -8.49 -6.85
CA GLY A 136 -5.07 -7.73 -8.09
C GLY A 136 -6.37 -7.52 -8.87
N GLY A 137 -7.31 -8.49 -8.76
CA GLY A 137 -8.65 -8.38 -9.32
C GLY A 137 -9.53 -7.28 -8.68
N ALA A 138 -9.17 -6.76 -7.50
CA ALA A 138 -9.87 -5.62 -6.89
C ALA A 138 -9.53 -4.27 -7.55
N VAL A 139 -8.45 -4.21 -8.35
CA VAL A 139 -8.03 -2.99 -9.08
C VAL A 139 -7.69 -1.80 -8.16
N GLU A 140 -7.21 -2.06 -6.94
CA GLU A 140 -6.79 -1.02 -5.97
C GLU A 140 -5.29 -0.62 -6.11
N GLY A 141 -4.70 -0.87 -7.28
CA GLY A 141 -3.27 -0.68 -7.52
C GLY A 141 -2.42 -1.88 -7.09
N SER A 142 -1.09 -1.74 -7.19
CA SER A 142 -0.17 -2.85 -6.89
C SER A 142 -0.05 -3.11 -5.39
N ILE A 143 0.18 -4.38 -4.99
CA ILE A 143 0.47 -4.78 -3.60
C ILE A 143 1.49 -3.86 -2.93
N ARG A 144 2.57 -3.52 -3.64
CA ARG A 144 3.64 -2.66 -3.13
C ARG A 144 3.17 -1.24 -2.86
N TRP A 145 2.43 -0.65 -3.80
CA TRP A 145 1.92 0.71 -3.68
C TRP A 145 0.89 0.80 -2.54
N TRP A 146 -0.08 -0.10 -2.54
CA TRP A 146 -1.12 -0.17 -1.52
C TRP A 146 -0.53 -0.39 -0.12
N SER A 147 0.40 -1.34 0.02
CA SER A 147 1.03 -1.64 1.33
C SER A 147 1.86 -0.46 1.84
N ARG A 148 2.53 0.28 0.96
CA ARG A 148 3.28 1.49 1.33
C ARG A 148 2.34 2.56 1.87
N ASP A 149 1.28 2.86 1.13
CA ASP A 149 0.36 3.94 1.45
C ASP A 149 -0.45 3.60 2.71
N HIS A 150 -0.83 2.33 2.89
CA HIS A 150 -1.47 1.84 4.11
C HIS A 150 -0.59 1.95 5.36
N ARG A 151 0.70 1.60 5.25
CA ARG A 151 1.67 1.79 6.34
C ARG A 151 1.90 3.27 6.65
N ALA A 152 1.93 4.13 5.62
CA ALA A 152 2.04 5.57 5.80
C ALA A 152 0.80 6.13 6.51
N HIS A 153 -0.40 5.70 6.10
CA HIS A 153 -1.65 6.07 6.74
C HIS A 153 -1.67 5.73 8.22
N HIS A 154 -1.32 4.49 8.61
CA HIS A 154 -1.23 4.10 10.02
C HIS A 154 -0.12 4.81 10.80
N ARG A 155 0.98 5.19 10.15
CA ARG A 155 2.10 5.87 10.83
C ARG A 155 1.86 7.36 11.05
N TYR A 156 1.12 7.99 10.14
CA TYR A 156 0.96 9.43 10.06
C TYR A 156 -0.50 9.87 10.22
N THR A 157 -1.37 8.99 10.71
CA THR A 157 -2.81 9.22 10.87
C THR A 157 -3.08 10.62 11.41
N ASP A 158 -4.00 11.32 10.77
CA ASP A 158 -4.43 12.69 11.11
C ASP A 158 -3.37 13.79 11.01
N THR A 159 -2.25 13.52 10.34
CA THR A 159 -1.24 14.53 9.97
C THR A 159 -1.27 14.84 8.47
N ASP A 160 -0.58 15.90 8.05
CA ASP A 160 -0.48 16.27 6.62
C ASP A 160 0.19 15.19 5.76
N LYS A 161 1.03 14.35 6.40
CA LYS A 161 1.78 13.25 5.79
C LYS A 161 0.94 12.00 5.56
N ASP A 162 -0.28 11.94 6.10
CA ASP A 162 -1.20 10.86 5.81
C ASP A 162 -1.83 11.05 4.41
N PRO A 163 -1.64 10.09 3.48
CA PRO A 163 -2.25 10.17 2.14
C PRO A 163 -3.78 10.21 2.19
N TYR A 164 -4.41 9.67 3.24
CA TYR A 164 -5.87 9.57 3.41
C TYR A 164 -6.39 10.39 4.59
N SER A 165 -5.64 11.41 5.02
CA SER A 165 -6.00 12.23 6.18
C SER A 165 -7.42 12.79 6.05
N VAL A 166 -8.31 12.47 7.00
CA VAL A 166 -9.69 12.96 7.03
C VAL A 166 -9.79 14.49 7.11
N ARG A 167 -8.71 15.14 7.55
CA ARG A 167 -8.58 16.60 7.59
C ARG A 167 -8.51 17.24 6.20
N LYS A 168 -8.24 16.45 5.15
CA LYS A 168 -8.21 16.92 3.76
C LYS A 168 -9.61 17.06 3.14
N GLY A 169 -10.66 16.56 3.82
CA GLY A 169 -12.05 16.60 3.35
C GLY A 169 -12.48 15.29 2.69
N LEU A 170 -13.70 15.27 2.14
CA LEU A 170 -14.28 14.11 1.45
C LEU A 170 -13.76 13.91 0.01
N LEU A 171 -13.02 14.88 -0.53
CA LEU A 171 -12.52 14.94 -1.91
C LEU A 171 -11.03 15.30 -1.89
#